data_AF-A0A943XMK5-F1
#
_entry.id   AF-A0A943XMK5-F1
#
_cell.length_a   1.000
_cell.length_b   1.000
_cell.length_c   1.000
_cell.angle_alpha   90.00
_cell.angle_beta   90.00
_cell.angle_gamma   90.00
#
_symmetry.space_group_name_H-M   'P 1'
#
loop_
_entity.id
_entity.type
_entity.pdbx_description
1 polymer ?
#
loop_
_entity_poly.entity_id
_entity_poly.type
_entity_poly.pdbx_seq_one_letter_code
_entity_poly.pdbx_strand_id
1 'polypeptide(L)'
;MKYYALIISSWVLWLPITFWAGRVFCRYVCPLGLSQSFVGALARRKKNVRRVCTRLPRSKARLAVNVAVLLIYFTLPLGSLIHPWGVFGRVLSLFAPGIVFFAAILILSLFGKGRLWCNWVCPLGVIFDFVAKLGWRADVVGKGCASCRACFPAEAPKVKASECDVSRREALSGVAALAATHAAEKTVDGGFAAVSKAVHPSSLRPVLPPGAHDDFSMKCIGCGICTRVCPEEVIKPSLSLSSFGHPRMDFSVGFCRPACPQKCARECPVGAISVLKGVKRTDIHMGRAIWRKDLCLRTAEGVECTACSRKCPVKAIKIISGFPVVSHGLCIGCGACEHVCPVRPESAIVVEGFARQRIVRPIGKADLLSEMRRRLDEGASLVIAKNGVIKSIRQGRGISPLLEAFDAGELRGSIVMDRVIGRAAAAICAYAGASEVHTPLAAEGAGGILSLSGGRLFADLSVPTILNRTKSGLCPMEDAVKDMDEPEAMVFEIRKTLKRINKK
;
A
#
# COMPACT_ATOMS: atom_id res chain seq x y z
N MET A 1 -55.41 -23.12 19.34
CA MET A 1 -55.18 -21.92 20.18
C MET A 1 -53.79 -21.87 20.83
N LYS A 2 -53.32 -22.93 21.52
CA LYS A 2 -52.01 -22.94 22.23
C LYS A 2 -50.80 -22.62 21.33
N TYR A 3 -50.80 -23.07 20.07
CA TYR A 3 -49.72 -22.80 19.11
C TYR A 3 -49.58 -21.32 18.71
N TYR A 4 -50.69 -20.62 18.48
CA TYR A 4 -50.67 -19.19 18.13
C TYR A 4 -50.25 -18.31 19.32
N ALA A 5 -50.63 -18.69 20.55
CA ALA A 5 -50.19 -18.00 21.77
C ALA A 5 -48.67 -18.10 22.00
N LEU A 6 -48.06 -19.26 21.70
CA LEU A 6 -46.61 -19.44 21.74
C LEU A 6 -45.88 -18.62 20.66
N ILE A 7 -46.49 -18.48 19.48
CA ILE A 7 -45.95 -17.61 18.42
C ILE A 7 -45.99 -16.15 18.86
N ILE A 8 -47.13 -15.66 19.33
CA ILE A 8 -47.32 -14.25 19.74
C ILE A 8 -46.38 -13.87 20.89
N SER A 9 -46.25 -14.73 21.91
CA SER A 9 -45.31 -14.52 23.03
C SER A 9 -43.85 -14.50 22.57
N SER A 10 -43.48 -15.34 21.59
CA SER A 10 -42.15 -15.29 20.95
C SER A 10 -41.91 -13.96 20.21
N TRP A 11 -42.91 -13.37 19.56
CA TRP A 11 -42.74 -12.07 18.89
C TRP A 11 -42.54 -10.92 19.88
N VAL A 12 -43.33 -10.89 20.97
CA VAL A 12 -43.25 -9.85 22.01
C VAL A 12 -41.86 -9.81 22.66
N LEU A 13 -41.25 -10.97 22.90
CA LEU A 13 -39.92 -11.06 23.48
C LEU A 13 -38.79 -10.71 22.50
N TRP A 14 -38.85 -11.22 21.26
CA TRP A 14 -37.70 -11.18 20.35
C TRP A 14 -37.66 -9.96 19.43
N LEU A 15 -38.78 -9.26 19.19
CA LEU A 15 -38.79 -8.03 18.39
C LEU A 15 -37.98 -6.88 19.02
N PRO A 16 -38.11 -6.57 20.33
CA PRO A 16 -37.28 -5.54 20.98
C PRO A 16 -35.80 -5.93 20.95
N ILE A 17 -35.47 -7.19 21.26
CA ILE A 17 -34.09 -7.68 21.21
C ILE A 17 -33.52 -7.54 19.78
N THR A 18 -34.34 -7.78 18.76
CA THR A 18 -33.93 -7.65 17.37
C THR A 18 -33.67 -6.20 16.96
N PHE A 19 -34.46 -5.27 17.48
CA PHE A 19 -34.27 -3.84 17.27
C PHE A 19 -32.95 -3.34 17.87
N TRP A 20 -32.53 -3.87 19.03
CA TRP A 20 -31.31 -3.45 19.72
C TRP A 20 -30.04 -4.22 19.32
N ALA A 21 -30.17 -5.49 18.96
CA ALA A 21 -29.05 -6.42 18.78
C ALA A 21 -29.05 -7.19 17.44
N GLY A 22 -29.94 -6.83 16.50
CA GLY A 22 -30.04 -7.48 15.19
C GLY A 22 -30.68 -8.87 15.28
N ARG A 23 -30.43 -9.77 14.30
CA ARG A 23 -31.15 -11.07 14.21
C ARG A 23 -30.66 -12.14 15.20
N VAL A 24 -30.66 -11.85 16.50
CA VAL A 24 -30.17 -12.73 17.59
C VAL A 24 -30.94 -14.06 17.63
N PHE A 25 -32.26 -14.01 17.55
CA PHE A 25 -33.12 -15.19 17.59
C PHE A 25 -32.76 -16.22 16.50
N CYS A 26 -32.67 -15.77 15.25
CA CYS A 26 -32.34 -16.63 14.10
C CYS A 26 -30.92 -17.23 14.18
N ARG A 27 -30.06 -16.73 15.08
CA ARG A 27 -28.68 -17.18 15.22
C ARG A 27 -28.46 -18.17 16.34
N TYR A 28 -29.08 -17.94 17.49
CA TYR A 28 -28.75 -18.67 18.71
C TYR A 28 -29.92 -19.51 19.24
N VAL A 29 -31.13 -19.21 18.80
CA VAL A 29 -32.34 -19.80 19.39
C VAL A 29 -33.08 -20.64 18.37
N CYS A 30 -33.16 -20.20 17.11
CA CYS A 30 -33.87 -20.93 16.06
C CYS A 30 -33.17 -22.27 15.72
N PRO A 31 -33.83 -23.43 15.89
CA PRO A 31 -33.23 -24.74 15.61
C PRO A 31 -32.78 -24.91 14.16
N LEU A 32 -33.58 -24.38 13.21
CA LEU A 32 -33.26 -24.39 11.79
C LEU A 32 -32.03 -23.50 11.47
N GLY A 33 -31.91 -22.36 12.15
CA GLY A 33 -30.76 -21.47 12.00
C GLY A 33 -29.47 -22.08 12.53
N LEU A 34 -29.56 -22.82 13.65
CA LEU A 34 -28.45 -23.57 14.25
C LEU A 34 -28.00 -24.71 13.33
N SER A 35 -28.93 -25.53 12.83
CA SER A 35 -28.62 -26.66 11.95
C SER A 35 -27.97 -26.21 10.63
N GLN A 36 -28.45 -25.14 9.99
CA GLN A 36 -27.79 -24.59 8.80
C GLN A 36 -26.40 -24.02 9.09
N SER A 37 -26.20 -23.46 10.29
CA SER A 37 -24.87 -22.94 10.70
C SER A 37 -23.89 -24.08 10.91
N PHE A 38 -24.34 -25.17 11.54
CA PHE A 38 -23.57 -26.39 11.76
C PHE A 38 -23.19 -27.06 10.44
N VAL A 39 -24.15 -27.29 9.54
CA VAL A 39 -23.92 -27.87 8.21
C VAL A 39 -22.97 -27.01 7.39
N GLY A 40 -23.15 -25.69 7.41
CA GLY A 40 -22.22 -24.76 6.78
C GLY A 40 -20.81 -24.79 7.38
N ALA A 41 -20.66 -25.02 8.68
CA ALA A 41 -19.34 -25.17 9.31
C ALA A 41 -18.64 -26.46 8.87
N LEU A 42 -19.39 -27.57 8.81
CA LEU A 42 -18.88 -28.88 8.41
C LEU A 42 -18.43 -28.91 6.93
N ALA A 43 -19.22 -28.29 6.04
CA ALA A 43 -18.92 -28.21 4.61
C ALA A 43 -17.68 -27.36 4.27
N ARG A 44 -17.25 -26.46 5.18
CA ARG A 44 -16.21 -25.45 4.92
C ARG A 44 -14.83 -25.79 5.49
N ARG A 45 -14.60 -27.02 5.95
CA ARG A 45 -13.31 -27.48 6.53
C ARG A 45 -12.10 -27.40 5.59
N LYS A 46 -12.24 -27.03 4.30
CA LYS A 46 -11.14 -27.06 3.32
C LYS A 46 -11.04 -25.90 2.32
N LYS A 47 -11.65 -24.73 2.55
CA LYS A 47 -11.52 -23.59 1.62
C LYS A 47 -11.08 -22.32 2.33
N ASN A 48 -9.81 -21.94 2.11
CA ASN A 48 -9.20 -20.64 2.45
C ASN A 48 -9.91 -19.50 1.67
N VAL A 49 -11.14 -19.16 2.06
CA VAL A 49 -11.95 -18.17 1.33
C VAL A 49 -12.10 -16.88 2.13
N ARG A 50 -11.61 -15.82 1.49
CA ARG A 50 -11.85 -14.39 1.72
C ARG A 50 -13.22 -14.08 2.31
N ARG A 51 -13.25 -13.20 3.31
CA ARG A 51 -14.39 -12.30 3.53
C ARG A 51 -13.91 -10.90 3.93
N VAL A 52 -13.93 -9.98 2.96
CA VAL A 52 -14.19 -8.57 3.24
C VAL A 52 -15.70 -8.42 3.40
N CYS A 53 -16.11 -7.50 4.27
CA CYS A 53 -17.49 -7.18 4.61
C CYS A 53 -18.37 -7.09 3.35
N THR A 54 -19.13 -8.13 3.03
CA THR A 54 -20.21 -8.03 2.05
C THR A 54 -21.51 -8.09 2.83
N ARG A 55 -21.98 -6.91 3.25
CA ARG A 55 -23.42 -6.73 3.37
C ARG A 55 -23.99 -7.10 1.99
N LEU A 56 -24.85 -8.12 1.93
CA LEU A 56 -25.40 -8.64 0.67
C LEU A 56 -25.91 -7.45 -0.19
N PRO A 57 -25.51 -7.36 -1.48
CA PRO A 57 -25.90 -6.24 -2.34
C PRO A 57 -27.42 -6.13 -2.39
N ARG A 58 -27.93 -4.89 -2.24
CA ARG A 58 -29.36 -4.57 -2.33
C ARG A 58 -29.82 -4.74 -3.79
N SER A 59 -30.27 -5.94 -4.18
CA SER A 59 -30.85 -6.18 -5.50
C SER A 59 -32.37 -6.04 -5.48
N LYS A 60 -32.95 -5.51 -6.56
CA LYS A 60 -34.41 -5.44 -6.75
C LYS A 60 -35.05 -6.84 -6.66
N ALA A 61 -34.36 -7.86 -7.16
CA ALA A 61 -34.76 -9.26 -7.06
C ALA A 61 -34.94 -9.74 -5.61
N ARG A 62 -34.03 -9.37 -4.70
CA ARG A 62 -34.14 -9.78 -3.29
C ARG A 62 -35.33 -9.11 -2.60
N LEU A 63 -35.59 -7.84 -2.91
CA LEU A 63 -36.75 -7.14 -2.39
C LEU A 63 -38.05 -7.80 -2.88
N ALA A 64 -38.12 -8.16 -4.16
CA ALA A 64 -39.27 -8.87 -4.74
C ALA A 64 -39.52 -10.23 -4.05
N VAL A 65 -38.47 -11.03 -3.83
CA VAL A 65 -38.59 -12.31 -3.11
C VAL A 65 -39.07 -12.11 -1.68
N ASN A 66 -38.50 -11.13 -0.95
CA ASN A 66 -38.92 -10.86 0.43
C ASN A 66 -40.40 -10.44 0.52
N VAL A 67 -40.87 -9.61 -0.41
CA VAL A 67 -42.27 -9.18 -0.46
C VAL A 67 -43.18 -10.37 -0.79
N ALA A 68 -42.82 -11.19 -1.77
CA ALA A 68 -43.58 -12.40 -2.13
C ALA A 68 -43.69 -13.38 -0.95
N VAL A 69 -42.59 -13.63 -0.23
CA VAL A 69 -42.56 -14.49 0.96
C VAL A 69 -43.48 -13.97 2.06
N LEU A 70 -43.49 -12.65 2.31
CA LEU A 70 -44.38 -12.07 3.31
C LEU A 70 -45.85 -12.15 2.90
N LEU A 71 -46.16 -11.86 1.63
CA LEU A 71 -47.52 -12.00 1.11
C LEU A 71 -48.02 -13.45 1.28
N ILE A 72 -47.25 -14.44 0.84
CA ILE A 72 -47.59 -15.87 1.00
C ILE A 72 -47.78 -16.25 2.47
N TYR A 73 -46.97 -15.72 3.37
CA TYR A 73 -47.06 -16.00 4.80
C TYR A 73 -48.34 -15.45 5.44
N PHE A 74 -48.81 -14.26 5.02
CA PHE A 74 -49.98 -13.60 5.60
C PHE A 74 -51.31 -13.93 4.91
N THR A 75 -51.32 -14.39 3.66
CA THR A 75 -52.56 -14.63 2.89
C THR A 75 -52.97 -16.10 2.73
N LEU A 76 -52.06 -17.06 2.91
CA LEU A 76 -52.32 -18.48 2.65
C LEU A 76 -52.20 -19.34 3.93
N PRO A 77 -53.04 -20.39 4.11
CA PRO A 77 -52.86 -21.41 5.17
C PRO A 77 -51.47 -22.10 5.11
N LEU A 78 -50.85 -22.04 3.93
CA LEU A 78 -49.53 -22.57 3.59
C LEU A 78 -48.38 -21.82 4.26
N GLY A 79 -48.59 -20.63 4.84
CA GLY A 79 -47.54 -19.89 5.58
C GLY A 79 -46.96 -20.70 6.75
N SER A 80 -47.78 -21.61 7.33
CA SER A 80 -47.38 -22.56 8.37
C SER A 80 -46.40 -23.65 7.88
N LEU A 81 -46.30 -23.90 6.56
CA LEU A 81 -45.37 -24.85 5.96
C LEU A 81 -43.94 -24.30 5.93
N ILE A 82 -43.80 -22.99 5.71
CA ILE A 82 -42.51 -22.31 5.51
C ILE A 82 -41.95 -21.74 6.83
N HIS A 83 -42.79 -21.67 7.87
CA HIS A 83 -42.41 -21.17 9.18
C HIS A 83 -41.36 -22.08 9.87
N PRO A 84 -40.26 -21.53 10.42
CA PRO A 84 -39.15 -22.33 10.95
C PRO A 84 -39.57 -23.28 12.08
N TRP A 85 -40.49 -22.87 12.95
CA TRP A 85 -41.04 -23.73 13.99
C TRP A 85 -41.94 -24.84 13.44
N GLY A 86 -42.67 -24.56 12.35
CA GLY A 86 -43.50 -25.57 11.68
C GLY A 86 -42.66 -26.61 10.96
N VAL A 87 -41.59 -26.18 10.27
CA VAL A 87 -40.63 -27.09 9.64
C VAL A 87 -39.96 -27.97 10.68
N PHE A 88 -39.46 -27.39 11.77
CA PHE A 88 -38.81 -28.15 12.83
C PHE A 88 -39.78 -29.08 13.59
N GLY A 89 -41.01 -28.62 13.85
CA GLY A 89 -42.05 -29.42 14.50
C GLY A 89 -42.41 -30.68 13.70
N ARG A 90 -42.46 -30.60 12.36
CA ARG A 90 -42.70 -31.76 11.49
C ARG A 90 -41.55 -32.77 11.50
N VAL A 91 -40.32 -32.31 11.74
CA VAL A 91 -39.17 -33.20 11.94
C VAL A 91 -39.29 -33.94 13.28
N LEU A 92 -39.64 -33.23 14.35
CA LEU A 92 -39.85 -33.84 15.67
C LEU A 92 -41.00 -34.83 15.67
N SER A 93 -42.06 -34.57 14.90
CA SER A 93 -43.20 -35.47 14.76
C SER A 93 -42.98 -36.61 13.76
N LEU A 94 -41.75 -36.81 13.26
CA LEU A 94 -41.37 -37.84 12.28
C LEU A 94 -42.20 -37.81 10.98
N PHE A 95 -42.73 -36.65 10.60
CA PHE A 95 -43.54 -36.52 9.40
C PHE A 95 -42.64 -36.50 8.16
N ALA A 96 -42.69 -37.57 7.35
CA ALA A 96 -41.77 -37.80 6.23
C ALA A 96 -41.64 -36.60 5.26
N PRO A 97 -42.73 -35.93 4.82
CA PRO A 97 -42.61 -34.75 3.97
C PRO A 97 -41.86 -33.59 4.64
N GLY A 98 -42.00 -33.43 5.97
CA GLY A 98 -41.28 -32.42 6.74
C GLY A 98 -39.79 -32.71 6.87
N ILE A 99 -39.42 -33.98 7.04
CA ILE A 99 -38.02 -34.43 7.07
C ILE A 99 -37.34 -34.19 5.73
N VAL A 100 -37.99 -34.59 4.63
CA VAL A 100 -37.48 -34.36 3.27
C VAL A 100 -37.27 -32.87 2.99
N PHE A 101 -38.23 -32.03 3.39
CA PHE A 101 -38.12 -30.59 3.22
C PHE A 101 -36.99 -29.97 4.06
N PHE A 102 -36.84 -30.38 5.32
CA PHE A 102 -35.73 -29.94 6.17
C PHE A 102 -34.37 -30.37 5.62
N ALA A 103 -34.26 -31.61 5.14
CA ALA A 103 -33.06 -32.12 4.49
C ALA A 103 -32.72 -31.33 3.22
N ALA A 104 -33.70 -31.00 2.38
CA ALA A 104 -33.50 -30.16 1.20
C ALA A 104 -32.97 -28.76 1.55
N ILE A 105 -33.46 -28.14 2.64
CA ILE A 105 -32.96 -26.85 3.14
C ILE A 105 -31.49 -26.95 3.60
N LEU A 106 -31.11 -28.05 4.25
CA LEU A 106 -29.73 -28.30 4.68
C LEU A 106 -28.81 -28.60 3.48
N ILE A 107 -29.26 -29.39 2.51
CA ILE A 107 -28.52 -29.68 1.28
C ILE A 107 -28.28 -28.39 0.48
N LEU A 108 -29.31 -27.54 0.33
CA LEU A 108 -29.15 -26.23 -0.30
C LEU A 108 -28.14 -25.34 0.45
N SER A 109 -28.06 -25.47 1.78
CA SER A 109 -27.06 -24.79 2.61
C SER A 109 -25.62 -25.30 2.41
N LEU A 110 -25.42 -26.51 1.84
CA LEU A 110 -24.11 -27.03 1.46
C LEU A 110 -23.56 -26.35 0.21
N PHE A 111 -24.41 -26.12 -0.79
CA PHE A 111 -24.01 -25.51 -2.07
C PHE A 111 -24.04 -23.97 -2.06
N GLY A 112 -24.68 -23.37 -1.05
CA GLY A 112 -24.95 -21.95 -0.97
C GLY A 112 -24.13 -21.12 0.04
N LYS A 113 -24.43 -19.82 0.13
CA LYS A 113 -23.88 -18.87 1.13
C LYS A 113 -24.39 -19.15 2.56
N GLY A 114 -24.19 -20.37 3.08
CA GLY A 114 -24.64 -20.82 4.40
C GLY A 114 -26.16 -20.71 4.57
N ARG A 115 -26.63 -19.69 5.29
CA ARG A 115 -28.04 -19.48 5.67
C ARG A 115 -28.92 -18.95 4.54
N LEU A 116 -28.90 -19.59 3.36
CA LEU A 116 -29.67 -19.15 2.19
C LEU A 116 -31.17 -19.04 2.50
N TRP A 117 -31.73 -20.08 3.12
CA TRP A 117 -33.14 -20.12 3.52
C TRP A 117 -33.51 -18.97 4.47
N CYS A 118 -32.78 -18.80 5.57
CA CYS A 118 -33.04 -17.72 6.52
C CYS A 118 -32.84 -16.30 5.95
N ASN A 119 -32.09 -16.16 4.86
CA ASN A 119 -31.76 -14.86 4.27
C ASN A 119 -32.68 -14.43 3.12
N TRP A 120 -33.36 -15.39 2.48
CA TRP A 120 -34.17 -15.16 1.28
C TRP A 120 -35.61 -15.67 1.39
N VAL A 121 -35.86 -16.77 2.08
CA VAL A 121 -37.15 -17.50 1.99
C VAL A 121 -37.88 -17.57 3.33
N CYS A 122 -37.16 -17.54 4.45
CA CYS A 122 -37.78 -17.64 5.77
C CYS A 122 -38.55 -16.35 6.14
N PRO A 123 -39.87 -16.42 6.39
CA PRO A 123 -40.68 -15.23 6.70
C PRO A 123 -40.20 -14.54 8.00
N LEU A 124 -39.85 -15.32 9.02
CA LEU A 124 -39.28 -14.80 10.27
C LEU A 124 -37.93 -14.10 10.05
N GLY A 125 -37.10 -14.65 9.17
CA GLY A 125 -35.83 -14.07 8.79
C GLY A 125 -35.98 -12.72 8.09
N VAL A 126 -36.99 -12.57 7.23
CA VAL A 126 -37.32 -11.33 6.51
C VAL A 126 -37.85 -10.26 7.48
N ILE A 127 -38.76 -10.61 8.39
CA ILE A 127 -39.33 -9.66 9.37
C ILE A 127 -38.23 -9.15 10.29
N PHE A 128 -37.38 -10.02 10.84
CA PHE A 128 -36.27 -9.60 11.69
C PHE A 128 -35.19 -8.83 10.92
N ASP A 129 -35.00 -9.07 9.62
CA ASP A 129 -34.15 -8.20 8.79
C ASP A 129 -34.71 -6.80 8.66
N PHE A 130 -36.02 -6.68 8.53
CA PHE A 130 -36.70 -5.39 8.39
C PHE A 130 -36.64 -4.60 9.70
N VAL A 131 -36.94 -5.25 10.83
CA VAL A 131 -36.87 -4.64 12.16
C VAL A 131 -35.43 -4.25 12.53
N ALA A 132 -34.44 -5.11 12.24
CA ALA A 132 -33.04 -4.79 12.48
C ALA A 132 -32.52 -3.61 11.64
N LYS A 133 -33.17 -3.28 10.50
CA LYS A 133 -32.84 -2.08 9.70
C LYS A 133 -33.34 -0.78 10.32
N LEU A 134 -34.44 -0.85 11.06
CA LEU A 134 -35.01 0.29 11.79
C LEU A 134 -34.34 0.48 13.16
N GLY A 135 -33.51 -0.48 13.58
CA GLY A 135 -32.85 -0.51 14.88
C GLY A 135 -31.81 0.58 15.12
N TRP A 136 -31.62 0.92 16.40
CA TRP A 136 -30.73 1.98 16.89
C TRP A 136 -29.26 1.82 16.47
N ARG A 137 -28.79 0.57 16.30
CA ARG A 137 -27.44 0.22 15.82
C ARG A 137 -27.46 -0.31 14.38
N ALA A 138 -28.28 0.28 13.51
CA ALA A 138 -28.15 0.02 12.08
C ALA A 138 -26.80 0.57 11.62
N ASP A 139 -25.74 -0.27 11.66
CA ASP A 139 -24.44 0.07 11.09
C ASP A 139 -24.63 0.34 9.59
N VAL A 140 -24.84 1.59 9.22
CA VAL A 140 -24.81 2.02 7.83
C VAL A 140 -23.35 2.30 7.53
N VAL A 141 -22.65 1.28 7.06
CA VAL A 141 -21.43 1.47 6.29
C VAL A 141 -21.82 2.30 5.06
N GLY A 142 -21.72 3.61 5.19
CA GLY A 142 -22.11 4.55 4.14
C GLY A 142 -21.22 4.41 2.90
N LYS A 143 -21.64 5.05 1.80
CA LYS A 143 -20.88 5.11 0.53
C LYS A 143 -19.46 5.70 0.68
N GLY A 144 -19.13 6.30 1.83
CA GLY A 144 -17.80 6.81 2.18
C GLY A 144 -16.87 5.84 2.94
N CYS A 145 -17.23 4.58 3.13
CA CYS A 145 -16.38 3.62 3.84
C CYS A 145 -15.14 3.22 3.02
N ALA A 146 -13.97 3.62 3.50
CA ALA A 146 -12.68 3.29 2.88
C ALA A 146 -12.13 1.89 3.25
N SER A 147 -12.91 1.04 3.94
CA SER A 147 -12.49 -0.29 4.41
C SER A 147 -11.18 -0.28 5.21
N CYS A 148 -11.00 0.75 6.06
CA CYS A 148 -9.78 1.02 6.82
C CYS A 148 -9.53 0.13 8.05
N ARG A 149 -10.48 -0.75 8.39
CA ARG A 149 -10.45 -1.69 9.54
C ARG A 149 -10.44 -1.06 10.95
N ALA A 150 -10.68 0.24 11.10
CA ALA A 150 -10.81 0.86 12.43
C ALA A 150 -11.91 0.23 13.31
N CYS A 151 -12.97 -0.32 12.70
CA CYS A 151 -14.04 -1.00 13.42
C CYS A 151 -13.66 -2.42 13.90
N PHE A 152 -12.48 -2.95 13.52
CA PHE A 152 -12.05 -4.33 13.76
C PHE A 152 -10.57 -4.39 14.18
N PRO A 153 -10.12 -3.66 15.22
CA PRO A 153 -8.77 -3.81 15.71
C PRO A 153 -8.60 -5.27 16.16
N ALA A 154 -7.90 -6.07 15.36
CA ALA A 154 -7.45 -7.37 15.82
C ALA A 154 -6.34 -7.09 16.83
N GLU A 155 -6.64 -7.15 18.12
CA GLU A 155 -5.58 -7.36 19.09
C GLU A 155 -4.95 -8.72 18.76
N ALA A 156 -3.66 -8.70 18.41
CA ALA A 156 -2.91 -9.93 18.28
C ALA A 156 -2.98 -10.65 19.63
N PRO A 157 -3.27 -11.97 19.67
CA PRO A 157 -3.22 -12.69 20.93
C PRO A 157 -1.79 -12.55 21.49
N LYS A 158 -1.67 -12.04 22.71
CA LYS A 158 -0.42 -12.06 23.46
C LYS A 158 -0.08 -13.52 23.71
N VAL A 159 0.77 -14.10 22.88
CA VAL A 159 1.37 -15.41 23.17
C VAL A 159 2.33 -15.18 24.32
N LYS A 160 1.93 -15.54 25.54
CA LYS A 160 2.91 -15.80 26.60
C LYS A 160 3.76 -16.97 26.13
N ALA A 161 5.07 -16.78 26.05
CA ALA A 161 5.99 -17.89 25.89
C ALA A 161 5.81 -18.80 27.11
N SER A 162 5.21 -19.98 26.92
CA SER A 162 5.21 -21.02 27.94
C SER A 162 6.32 -22.00 27.61
N GLU A 163 7.15 -22.24 28.61
CA GLU A 163 8.14 -23.30 28.67
C GLU A 163 7.51 -24.66 28.33
N CYS A 164 8.33 -25.50 27.69
CA CYS A 164 7.98 -26.86 27.31
C CYS A 164 8.07 -27.73 28.56
N ASP A 165 6.94 -28.17 29.10
CA ASP A 165 6.87 -29.47 29.75
C ASP A 165 5.42 -29.97 29.80
N VAL A 166 5.13 -31.06 29.08
CA VAL A 166 3.86 -31.79 29.26
C VAL A 166 4.16 -33.27 29.24
N SER A 167 4.06 -33.86 30.43
CA SER A 167 4.09 -35.30 30.69
C SER A 167 2.91 -36.01 30.00
N ARG A 168 3.18 -37.23 29.48
CA ARG A 168 2.24 -38.11 28.75
C ARG A 168 0.97 -38.52 29.52
N ARG A 169 0.76 -38.08 30.77
CA ARG A 169 -0.41 -38.44 31.59
C ARG A 169 -1.51 -37.36 31.70
N GLU A 170 -1.28 -36.13 31.24
CA GLU A 170 -2.29 -35.06 31.33
C GLU A 170 -3.08 -34.85 30.02
N ALA A 171 -2.71 -35.54 28.94
CA ALA A 171 -3.39 -35.44 27.64
C ALA A 171 -4.78 -36.11 27.59
N LEU A 172 -5.18 -36.86 28.63
CA LEU A 172 -6.44 -37.62 28.64
C LEU A 172 -7.54 -37.03 29.51
N SER A 173 -7.23 -36.12 30.46
CA SER A 173 -8.24 -35.47 31.31
C SER A 173 -8.72 -34.11 30.79
N GLY A 174 -7.99 -33.48 29.86
CA GLY A 174 -8.34 -32.16 29.29
C GLY A 174 -9.36 -32.18 28.15
N VAL A 175 -9.74 -33.35 27.63
CA VAL A 175 -10.62 -33.48 26.45
C VAL A 175 -12.08 -33.10 26.77
N ALA A 176 -12.52 -33.19 28.03
CA ALA A 176 -13.89 -32.87 28.42
C ALA A 176 -14.12 -31.36 28.69
N ALA A 177 -13.11 -30.62 29.14
CA ALA A 177 -13.26 -29.20 29.51
C ALA A 177 -12.94 -28.21 28.37
N LEU A 178 -12.19 -28.63 27.34
CA LEU A 178 -11.88 -27.81 26.16
C LEU A 178 -13.00 -27.78 25.10
N ALA A 179 -14.06 -28.59 25.27
CA ALA A 179 -15.22 -28.60 24.38
C ALA A 179 -16.20 -27.43 24.62
N ALA A 180 -16.07 -26.67 25.72
CA ALA A 180 -17.05 -25.66 26.12
C ALA A 180 -16.65 -24.19 25.85
N THR A 181 -15.41 -23.88 25.42
CA THR A 181 -14.96 -22.47 25.28
C THR A 181 -14.41 -22.07 23.90
N HIS A 182 -14.43 -22.95 22.89
CA HIS A 182 -14.08 -22.59 21.51
C HIS A 182 -15.24 -22.77 20.53
N ALA A 183 -16.40 -22.19 20.85
CA ALA A 183 -17.52 -22.13 19.90
C ALA A 183 -18.44 -20.92 20.11
N ALA A 184 -17.87 -19.77 20.47
CA ALA A 184 -18.58 -18.51 20.43
C ALA A 184 -17.83 -17.55 19.51
N GLU A 185 -18.07 -17.62 18.19
CA GLU A 185 -18.07 -16.40 17.36
C GLU A 185 -18.72 -16.56 15.97
N LYS A 186 -20.03 -16.34 15.99
CA LYS A 186 -20.67 -15.23 15.29
C LYS A 186 -20.57 -15.10 13.75
N THR A 187 -21.60 -15.59 13.02
CA THR A 187 -22.15 -14.92 11.81
C THR A 187 -23.67 -14.72 11.85
N VAL A 188 -24.08 -13.54 12.30
CA VAL A 188 -25.26 -12.77 11.88
C VAL A 188 -24.71 -11.53 11.22
N ASP A 189 -25.52 -10.89 10.38
CA ASP A 189 -25.39 -9.47 10.10
C ASP A 189 -25.18 -8.73 11.43
N GLY A 190 -24.00 -8.12 11.60
CA GLY A 190 -23.51 -7.54 12.87
C GLY A 190 -22.40 -8.33 13.60
N GLY A 191 -21.80 -9.36 12.99
CA GLY A 191 -20.66 -10.09 13.55
C GLY A 191 -19.37 -9.91 12.75
N PHE A 192 -18.27 -9.60 13.44
CA PHE A 192 -16.94 -9.54 12.86
C PHE A 192 -16.50 -10.91 12.34
N ALA A 193 -16.34 -11.06 11.02
CA ALA A 193 -15.83 -12.30 10.44
C ALA A 193 -14.34 -12.46 10.78
N ALA A 194 -13.93 -13.67 11.17
CA ALA A 194 -12.51 -14.00 11.30
C ALA A 194 -11.80 -13.76 9.96
N VAL A 195 -10.97 -12.71 9.91
CA VAL A 195 -10.15 -12.37 8.76
C VAL A 195 -8.96 -13.34 8.76
N SER A 196 -8.75 -14.07 7.66
CA SER A 196 -7.53 -14.87 7.53
C SER A 196 -6.29 -13.99 7.66
N LYS A 197 -5.26 -14.47 8.35
CA LYS A 197 -3.99 -13.74 8.50
C LYS A 197 -3.41 -13.43 7.12
N ALA A 198 -2.74 -12.28 7.01
CA ALA A 198 -1.97 -11.97 5.81
C ALA A 198 -0.83 -12.96 5.68
N VAL A 199 -0.62 -13.51 4.49
CA VAL A 199 0.51 -14.37 4.19
C VAL A 199 1.38 -13.68 3.14
N HIS A 200 2.67 -13.56 3.44
CA HIS A 200 3.66 -13.09 2.47
C HIS A 200 4.03 -14.24 1.52
N PRO A 201 4.07 -14.02 0.19
CA PRO A 201 4.41 -15.08 -0.76
C PRO A 201 5.84 -15.60 -0.55
N SER A 202 6.02 -16.93 -0.45
CA SER A 202 7.33 -17.57 -0.28
C SER A 202 8.22 -17.50 -1.52
N SER A 203 7.65 -17.19 -2.70
CA SER A 203 8.39 -17.06 -3.96
C SER A 203 9.16 -15.73 -4.08
N LEU A 204 8.87 -14.75 -3.23
CA LEU A 204 9.54 -13.46 -3.25
C LEU A 204 10.81 -13.50 -2.41
N ARG A 205 11.81 -12.72 -2.83
CA ARG A 205 13.01 -12.52 -2.03
C ARG A 205 12.65 -11.83 -0.72
N PRO A 206 13.09 -12.36 0.43
CA PRO A 206 12.78 -11.79 1.72
C PRO A 206 13.39 -10.39 1.85
N VAL A 207 12.65 -9.47 2.47
CA VAL A 207 13.17 -8.14 2.76
C VAL A 207 14.05 -8.22 4.00
N LEU A 208 15.28 -7.73 3.89
CA LEU A 208 16.21 -7.60 5.01
C LEU A 208 15.99 -6.28 5.78
N PRO A 209 16.36 -6.22 7.07
CA PRO A 209 16.31 -4.97 7.85
C PRO A 209 17.12 -3.84 7.22
N PRO A 210 16.77 -2.56 7.44
CA PRO A 210 17.47 -1.44 6.82
C PRO A 210 18.93 -1.35 7.30
N GLY A 211 19.85 -1.16 6.35
CA GLY A 211 21.29 -1.11 6.62
C GLY A 211 21.96 -2.47 6.67
N ALA A 212 21.30 -3.53 6.20
CA ALA A 212 21.91 -4.84 6.00
C ALA A 212 22.94 -4.77 4.87
N HIS A 213 24.12 -5.33 5.11
CA HIS A 213 25.21 -5.40 4.14
C HIS A 213 24.97 -6.48 3.07
N ASP A 214 25.72 -6.43 1.97
CA ASP A 214 25.61 -7.43 0.90
C ASP A 214 26.04 -8.83 1.35
N ASP A 215 26.97 -8.92 2.30
CA ASP A 215 27.45 -10.14 2.95
C ASP A 215 26.69 -10.48 4.24
N PHE A 216 25.47 -9.95 4.39
CA PHE A 216 24.63 -10.11 5.57
C PHE A 216 24.55 -11.56 6.07
N SER A 217 24.35 -12.51 5.17
CA SER A 217 24.19 -13.94 5.53
C SER A 217 25.45 -14.55 6.14
N MET A 218 26.65 -14.03 5.85
CA MET A 218 27.92 -14.51 6.42
C MET A 218 28.23 -13.84 7.77
N LYS A 219 27.78 -12.60 7.96
CA LYS A 219 28.00 -11.84 9.20
C LYS A 219 26.95 -12.12 10.28
N CYS A 220 25.72 -12.43 9.89
CA CYS A 220 24.63 -12.59 10.85
C CYS A 220 24.80 -13.89 11.64
N ILE A 221 24.98 -13.77 12.95
CA ILE A 221 25.06 -14.92 13.86
C ILE A 221 23.69 -15.35 14.42
N GLY A 222 22.58 -14.80 13.91
CA GLY A 222 21.23 -15.19 14.37
C GLY A 222 20.88 -14.82 15.82
N CYS A 223 21.60 -13.88 16.46
CA CYS A 223 21.44 -13.55 17.89
C CYS A 223 20.05 -13.03 18.33
N GLY A 224 19.19 -12.63 17.40
CA GLY A 224 17.83 -12.15 17.71
C GLY A 224 17.72 -10.76 18.37
N ILE A 225 18.82 -10.03 18.58
CA ILE A 225 18.74 -8.68 19.19
C ILE A 225 17.87 -7.74 18.34
N CYS A 226 18.05 -7.78 17.01
CA CYS A 226 17.26 -6.96 16.08
C CYS A 226 15.75 -7.25 16.11
N THR A 227 15.32 -8.49 16.40
CA THR A 227 13.89 -8.83 16.55
C THR A 227 13.33 -8.25 17.84
N ARG A 228 14.09 -8.31 18.93
CA ARG A 228 13.71 -7.81 20.25
C ARG A 228 13.62 -6.28 20.33
N VAL A 229 14.53 -5.56 19.68
CA VAL A 229 14.58 -4.08 19.75
C VAL A 229 13.64 -3.38 18.76
N CYS A 230 12.97 -4.14 17.89
CA CYS A 230 12.08 -3.62 16.87
C CYS A 230 10.75 -3.12 17.48
N PRO A 231 10.45 -1.80 17.47
CA PRO A 231 9.25 -1.28 18.14
C PRO A 231 7.93 -1.72 17.47
N GLU A 232 7.97 -1.98 16.17
CA GLU A 232 6.81 -2.40 15.37
C GLU A 232 6.71 -3.93 15.25
N GLU A 233 7.64 -4.66 15.91
CA GLU A 233 7.74 -6.13 15.89
C GLU A 233 7.74 -6.78 14.49
N VAL A 234 8.08 -5.99 13.45
CA VAL A 234 8.07 -6.41 12.05
C VAL A 234 9.23 -7.36 11.72
N ILE A 235 10.29 -7.40 12.54
CA ILE A 235 11.40 -8.32 12.34
C ILE A 235 11.12 -9.61 13.12
N LYS A 236 11.03 -10.74 12.42
CA LYS A 236 10.85 -12.08 13.00
C LYS A 236 12.03 -12.97 12.64
N PRO A 237 12.39 -13.96 13.46
CA PRO A 237 13.36 -14.97 13.06
C PRO A 237 12.78 -15.84 11.95
N SER A 238 13.60 -16.16 10.95
CA SER A 238 13.24 -17.14 9.93
C SER A 238 13.36 -18.56 10.49
N LEU A 239 12.39 -19.40 10.14
CA LEU A 239 12.34 -20.82 10.50
C LEU A 239 12.75 -21.72 9.32
N SER A 240 13.17 -21.14 8.20
CA SER A 240 13.61 -21.91 7.04
C SER A 240 15.00 -22.51 7.29
N LEU A 241 15.23 -23.76 6.89
CA LEU A 241 16.50 -24.47 7.05
C LEU A 241 17.71 -23.67 6.52
N SER A 242 17.56 -22.98 5.40
CA SER A 242 18.64 -22.21 4.76
C SER A 242 18.92 -20.83 5.38
N SER A 243 18.06 -20.36 6.27
CA SER A 243 18.17 -19.03 6.89
C SER A 243 17.73 -19.05 8.36
N PHE A 244 17.91 -20.19 9.03
CA PHE A 244 17.38 -20.40 10.36
C PHE A 244 17.94 -19.36 11.33
N GLY A 245 17.07 -18.69 12.08
CA GLY A 245 17.46 -17.62 12.99
C GLY A 245 17.82 -16.28 12.33
N HIS A 246 17.99 -16.21 11.01
CA HIS A 246 18.18 -14.93 10.33
C HIS A 246 16.93 -14.05 10.45
N PRO A 247 17.07 -12.75 10.70
CA PRO A 247 15.93 -11.84 10.74
C PRO A 247 15.32 -11.69 9.35
N ARG A 248 14.00 -11.84 9.29
CA ARG A 248 13.17 -11.55 8.12
C ARG A 248 12.12 -10.51 8.49
N MET A 249 11.79 -9.64 7.55
CA MET A 249 10.68 -8.70 7.72
C MET A 249 9.35 -9.41 7.45
N ASP A 250 8.41 -9.31 8.39
CA ASP A 250 7.06 -9.83 8.30
C ASP A 250 6.05 -8.68 8.38
N PHE A 251 5.52 -8.30 7.22
CA PHE A 251 4.59 -7.17 7.11
C PHE A 251 3.14 -7.51 7.50
N SER A 252 2.86 -8.75 7.92
CA SER A 252 1.54 -9.14 8.41
C SER A 252 1.23 -8.51 9.77
N VAL A 253 2.25 -8.27 10.60
CA VAL A 253 2.12 -7.73 11.97
C VAL A 253 2.36 -6.22 12.04
N GLY A 254 3.18 -5.66 11.15
CA GLY A 254 3.54 -4.25 11.18
C GLY A 254 4.30 -3.82 9.92
N PHE A 255 4.99 -2.68 9.99
CA PHE A 255 5.84 -2.22 8.89
C PHE A 255 7.06 -1.45 9.40
N CYS A 256 8.09 -1.28 8.58
CA CYS A 256 9.29 -0.54 8.98
C CYS A 256 9.03 0.97 8.95
N ARG A 257 8.88 1.60 10.11
CA ARG A 257 8.58 3.03 10.21
C ARG A 257 9.77 3.89 9.73
N PRO A 258 9.58 4.82 8.76
CA PRO A 258 10.69 5.65 8.27
C PRO A 258 11.29 6.60 9.30
N ALA A 259 10.51 7.01 10.30
CA ALA A 259 10.97 7.84 11.41
C ALA A 259 11.77 7.06 12.49
N CYS A 260 11.94 5.74 12.34
CA CYS A 260 12.70 4.94 13.27
C CYS A 260 14.20 5.30 13.22
N PRO A 261 14.88 5.49 14.37
CA PRO A 261 16.32 5.79 14.42
C PRO A 261 17.22 4.59 14.09
N GLN A 262 16.67 3.56 13.41
CA GLN A 262 17.36 2.32 13.05
C GLN A 262 17.90 1.52 14.25
N LYS A 263 17.07 1.31 15.28
CA LYS A 263 17.45 0.54 16.49
C LYS A 263 18.05 -0.83 16.16
N CYS A 264 17.47 -1.56 15.20
CA CYS A 264 17.96 -2.86 14.75
C CYS A 264 19.41 -2.84 14.23
N ALA A 265 19.84 -1.71 13.67
CA ALA A 265 21.19 -1.52 13.15
C ALA A 265 22.16 -0.99 14.22
N ARG A 266 21.67 -0.18 15.16
CA ARG A 266 22.48 0.35 16.29
C ARG A 266 22.89 -0.76 17.26
N GLU A 267 21.99 -1.69 17.51
CA GLU A 267 22.16 -2.75 18.51
C GLU A 267 22.76 -4.04 17.92
N CYS A 268 23.23 -4.03 16.66
CA CYS A 268 23.78 -5.22 16.02
C CYS A 268 25.23 -5.45 16.47
N PRO A 269 25.53 -6.51 17.24
CA PRO A 269 26.87 -6.69 17.84
C PRO A 269 27.95 -7.03 16.81
N VAL A 270 27.55 -7.72 15.73
CA VAL A 270 28.44 -8.19 14.65
C VAL A 270 28.47 -7.23 13.45
N GLY A 271 27.71 -6.13 13.50
CA GLY A 271 27.64 -5.17 12.39
C GLY A 271 27.05 -5.72 11.09
N ALA A 272 26.34 -6.86 11.11
CA ALA A 272 25.64 -7.39 9.93
C ALA A 272 24.58 -6.41 9.40
N ILE A 273 24.02 -5.60 10.30
CA ILE A 273 23.15 -4.47 9.99
C ILE A 273 23.80 -3.25 10.66
N SER A 274 24.01 -2.15 9.93
CA SER A 274 24.73 -0.99 10.47
C SER A 274 24.06 0.34 10.12
N VAL A 275 24.17 1.31 11.03
CA VAL A 275 23.74 2.69 10.76
C VAL A 275 24.78 3.36 9.88
N LEU A 276 24.40 3.68 8.66
CA LEU A 276 25.28 4.36 7.71
C LEU A 276 25.39 5.85 8.07
N LYS A 277 26.62 6.33 8.31
CA LYS A 277 26.89 7.73 8.66
C LYS A 277 26.37 8.67 7.56
N GLY A 278 25.60 9.69 7.96
CA GLY A 278 25.02 10.69 7.04
C GLY A 278 23.85 10.20 6.18
N VAL A 279 23.37 8.96 6.38
CA VAL A 279 22.24 8.39 5.61
C VAL A 279 20.99 8.38 6.47
N LYS A 280 19.92 9.01 6.00
CA LYS A 280 18.62 8.92 6.68
C LYS A 280 17.97 7.58 6.37
N ARG A 281 17.10 7.12 7.25
CA ARG A 281 16.34 5.87 7.04
C ARG A 281 15.54 5.90 5.73
N THR A 282 15.02 7.07 5.34
CA THR A 282 14.27 7.27 4.07
C THR A 282 15.11 7.08 2.82
N ASP A 283 16.44 7.11 2.95
CA ASP A 283 17.37 7.01 1.83
C ASP A 283 17.79 5.55 1.58
N ILE A 284 17.40 4.63 2.48
CA ILE A 284 17.70 3.20 2.42
C ILE A 284 16.51 2.47 1.81
N HIS A 285 16.70 1.99 0.58
CA HIS A 285 15.74 1.19 -0.16
C HIS A 285 16.02 -0.30 0.07
N MET A 286 15.19 -0.93 0.89
CA MET A 286 15.32 -2.36 1.24
C MET A 286 14.72 -3.28 0.17
N GLY A 287 13.83 -2.75 -0.66
CA GLY A 287 13.04 -3.52 -1.61
C GLY A 287 12.05 -2.64 -2.37
N ARG A 288 11.17 -3.27 -3.14
CA ARG A 288 10.13 -2.61 -3.97
C ARG A 288 8.76 -3.23 -3.72
N ALA A 289 7.73 -2.39 -3.75
CA ALA A 289 6.36 -2.88 -3.71
C ALA A 289 5.92 -3.36 -5.11
N ILE A 290 5.41 -4.57 -5.19
CA ILE A 290 4.86 -5.21 -6.38
C ILE A 290 3.34 -5.26 -6.21
N TRP A 291 2.63 -4.65 -7.15
CA TRP A 291 1.18 -4.70 -7.21
C TRP A 291 0.73 -5.88 -8.09
N ARG A 292 -0.18 -6.70 -7.54
CA ARG A 292 -0.78 -7.88 -8.16
C ARG A 292 -2.20 -7.55 -8.61
N LYS A 293 -2.38 -7.39 -9.92
CA LYS A 293 -3.63 -6.96 -10.56
C LYS A 293 -4.78 -7.92 -10.28
N ASP A 294 -4.51 -9.21 -10.36
CA ASP A 294 -5.44 -10.33 -10.14
C ASP A 294 -6.10 -10.33 -8.74
N LEU A 295 -5.38 -9.85 -7.73
CA LEU A 295 -5.85 -9.89 -6.34
C LEU A 295 -6.49 -8.58 -5.88
N CYS A 296 -6.25 -7.47 -6.57
CA CYS A 296 -6.64 -6.13 -6.13
C CYS A 296 -8.16 -5.94 -6.09
N LEU A 297 -8.73 -5.38 -5.01
CA LEU A 297 -10.17 -5.11 -4.91
C LEU A 297 -10.72 -4.24 -6.05
N ARG A 298 -9.89 -3.31 -6.57
CA ARG A 298 -10.25 -2.49 -7.73
C ARG A 298 -10.50 -3.33 -8.98
N THR A 299 -9.77 -4.43 -9.14
CA THR A 299 -9.89 -5.34 -10.29
C THR A 299 -10.89 -6.46 -10.01
N ALA A 300 -10.81 -7.10 -8.84
CA ALA A 300 -11.60 -8.27 -8.49
C ALA A 300 -13.06 -7.93 -8.12
N GLU A 301 -13.30 -6.75 -7.52
CA GLU A 301 -14.61 -6.38 -6.98
C GLU A 301 -15.10 -4.99 -7.46
N GLY A 302 -14.32 -4.29 -8.30
CA GLY A 302 -14.69 -2.96 -8.81
C GLY A 302 -14.75 -1.86 -7.75
N VAL A 303 -14.12 -2.05 -6.58
CA VAL A 303 -14.17 -1.10 -5.46
C VAL A 303 -13.07 -0.05 -5.57
N GLU A 304 -13.39 1.23 -5.33
CA GLU A 304 -12.43 2.34 -5.37
C GLU A 304 -11.47 2.43 -4.15
N CYS A 305 -10.76 1.34 -3.84
CA CYS A 305 -9.86 1.26 -2.68
C CYS A 305 -8.61 2.14 -2.81
N THR A 306 -8.31 3.02 -1.84
CA THR A 306 -7.12 3.90 -1.87
C THR A 306 -6.10 3.61 -0.76
N ALA A 307 -6.23 2.48 -0.06
CA ALA A 307 -5.50 2.17 1.16
C ALA A 307 -3.96 2.23 1.00
N CYS A 308 -3.41 1.61 -0.05
CA CYS A 308 -1.97 1.54 -0.29
C CYS A 308 -1.34 2.91 -0.58
N SER A 309 -2.03 3.76 -1.37
CA SER A 309 -1.58 5.11 -1.69
C SER A 309 -1.63 6.03 -0.48
N ARG A 310 -2.74 6.00 0.29
CA ARG A 310 -2.91 6.84 1.49
C ARG A 310 -1.93 6.52 2.61
N LYS A 311 -1.62 5.24 2.84
CA LYS A 311 -0.72 4.83 3.92
C LYS A 311 0.77 4.95 3.56
N CYS A 312 1.11 5.15 2.28
CA CYS A 312 2.50 5.20 1.83
C CYS A 312 3.23 6.44 2.41
N PRO A 313 4.21 6.27 3.31
CA PRO A 313 4.84 7.41 3.98
C PRO A 313 5.72 8.26 3.05
N VAL A 314 6.28 7.64 2.01
CA VAL A 314 7.15 8.29 1.00
C VAL A 314 6.40 8.67 -0.29
N LYS A 315 5.07 8.53 -0.31
CA LYS A 315 4.20 8.81 -1.47
C LYS A 315 4.67 8.15 -2.79
N ALA A 316 5.25 6.96 -2.69
CA ALA A 316 5.72 6.19 -3.84
C ALA A 316 4.58 5.51 -4.65
N ILE A 317 3.34 5.53 -4.15
CA ILE A 317 2.20 4.86 -4.79
C ILE A 317 1.16 5.91 -5.16
N LYS A 318 0.89 6.05 -6.46
CA LYS A 318 -0.15 6.93 -7.01
C LYS A 318 -1.26 6.10 -7.67
N ILE A 319 -2.48 6.60 -7.64
CA ILE A 319 -3.59 5.97 -8.38
C ILE A 319 -3.69 6.67 -9.74
N ILE A 320 -3.42 5.93 -10.82
CA ILE A 320 -3.50 6.41 -12.22
C ILE A 320 -4.52 5.53 -12.94
N SER A 321 -5.48 6.14 -13.63
CA SER A 321 -6.56 5.43 -14.32
C SER A 321 -7.30 4.44 -13.42
N GLY A 322 -7.49 4.80 -12.16
CA GLY A 322 -8.15 3.95 -11.18
C GLY A 322 -7.32 2.81 -10.61
N PHE A 323 -6.03 2.65 -10.95
CA PHE A 323 -5.15 1.58 -10.46
C PHE A 323 -3.87 2.09 -9.78
N PRO A 324 -3.32 1.38 -8.78
CA PRO A 324 -2.09 1.79 -8.11
C PRO A 324 -0.85 1.55 -8.99
N VAL A 325 -0.06 2.60 -9.19
CA VAL A 325 1.23 2.59 -9.87
C VAL A 325 2.33 2.90 -8.85
N VAL A 326 3.36 2.05 -8.80
CA VAL A 326 4.48 2.15 -7.85
C VAL A 326 5.70 2.80 -8.51
N SER A 327 6.15 3.93 -7.97
CA SER A 327 7.38 4.60 -8.36
C SER A 327 8.59 3.95 -7.68
N HIS A 328 9.36 3.17 -8.44
CA HIS A 328 10.51 2.40 -7.93
C HIS A 328 11.62 3.26 -7.33
N GLY A 329 11.86 4.46 -7.86
CA GLY A 329 12.87 5.39 -7.34
C GLY A 329 12.51 6.03 -5.99
N LEU A 330 11.23 6.01 -5.59
CA LEU A 330 10.76 6.54 -4.29
C LEU A 330 10.44 5.42 -3.30
N CYS A 331 10.17 4.21 -3.78
CA CYS A 331 9.77 3.10 -2.92
C CYS A 331 10.96 2.58 -2.10
N ILE A 332 10.89 2.73 -0.78
CA ILE A 332 11.94 2.28 0.15
C ILE A 332 11.76 0.84 0.67
N GLY A 333 10.72 0.14 0.21
CA GLY A 333 10.41 -1.23 0.65
C GLY A 333 9.93 -1.35 2.11
N CYS A 334 9.33 -0.31 2.70
CA CYS A 334 8.97 -0.30 4.13
C CYS A 334 7.86 -1.27 4.56
N GLY A 335 7.06 -1.80 3.63
CA GLY A 335 5.96 -2.74 3.93
C GLY A 335 4.61 -2.10 4.31
N ALA A 336 4.52 -0.78 4.46
CA ALA A 336 3.30 -0.10 4.90
C ALA A 336 2.08 -0.40 4.01
N CYS A 337 2.29 -0.54 2.70
CA CYS A 337 1.24 -0.85 1.73
C CYS A 337 0.76 -2.30 1.80
N GLU A 338 1.65 -3.25 2.10
CA GLU A 338 1.32 -4.67 2.27
C GLU A 338 0.53 -4.89 3.55
N HIS A 339 0.99 -4.27 4.65
CA HIS A 339 0.34 -4.34 5.95
C HIS A 339 -1.10 -3.81 5.92
N VAL A 340 -1.30 -2.63 5.31
CA VAL A 340 -2.64 -2.00 5.22
C VAL A 340 -3.56 -2.69 4.22
N CYS A 341 -3.04 -3.55 3.33
CA CYS A 341 -3.84 -4.15 2.27
C CYS A 341 -5.03 -4.93 2.86
N PRO A 342 -6.27 -4.68 2.40
CA PRO A 342 -7.44 -5.40 2.89
C PRO A 342 -7.57 -6.82 2.31
N VAL A 343 -6.90 -7.10 1.20
CA VAL A 343 -7.01 -8.38 0.49
C VAL A 343 -6.33 -9.50 1.29
N ARG A 344 -7.00 -10.65 1.35
CA ARG A 344 -6.53 -11.85 2.07
C ARG A 344 -6.76 -13.11 1.23
N PRO A 345 -6.11 -14.24 1.54
CA PRO A 345 -4.98 -14.40 2.48
C PRO A 345 -3.71 -13.68 2.02
N GLU A 346 -3.48 -13.62 0.72
CA GLU A 346 -2.37 -12.86 0.12
C GLU A 346 -2.78 -11.41 -0.13
N SER A 347 -1.90 -10.48 0.23
CA SER A 347 -2.09 -9.06 -0.07
C SER A 347 -1.97 -8.82 -1.58
N ALA A 348 -2.81 -7.93 -2.12
CA ALA A 348 -2.73 -7.53 -3.53
C ALA A 348 -1.53 -6.62 -3.84
N ILE A 349 -0.83 -6.14 -2.81
CA ILE A 349 0.44 -5.45 -2.94
C ILE A 349 1.38 -6.04 -1.90
N VAL A 350 2.55 -6.44 -2.35
CA VAL A 350 3.56 -7.16 -1.54
C VAL A 350 4.93 -6.55 -1.78
N VAL A 351 5.83 -6.61 -0.82
CA VAL A 351 7.18 -6.05 -0.96
C VAL A 351 8.20 -7.13 -1.26
N GLU A 352 8.90 -7.03 -2.39
CA GLU A 352 10.05 -7.88 -2.71
C GLU A 352 11.34 -7.20 -2.25
N GLY A 353 12.20 -7.95 -1.53
CA GLY A 353 13.52 -7.49 -1.13
C GLY A 353 14.48 -7.36 -2.31
N PHE A 354 15.40 -6.39 -2.25
CA PHE A 354 16.53 -6.35 -3.17
C PHE A 354 17.64 -7.30 -2.73
N ALA A 355 18.40 -7.84 -3.69
CA ALA A 355 19.61 -8.61 -3.40
C ALA A 355 20.68 -7.77 -2.68
N ARG A 356 20.76 -6.48 -3.03
CA ARG A 356 21.63 -5.47 -2.41
C ARG A 356 20.79 -4.23 -2.14
N GLN A 357 20.85 -3.69 -0.92
CA GLN A 357 20.09 -2.50 -0.57
C GLN A 357 20.62 -1.29 -1.34
N ARG A 358 19.72 -0.45 -1.86
CA ARG A 358 20.10 0.76 -2.60
C ARG A 358 20.06 1.95 -1.66
N ILE A 359 21.11 2.76 -1.67
CA ILE A 359 21.19 3.98 -0.87
C ILE A 359 21.13 5.17 -1.83
N VAL A 360 20.09 5.99 -1.69
CA VAL A 360 19.94 7.21 -2.49
C VAL A 360 20.34 8.40 -1.62
N ARG A 361 21.62 8.79 -1.67
CA ARG A 361 22.09 10.03 -1.03
C ARG A 361 21.89 11.22 -2.00
N PRO A 362 21.58 12.43 -1.51
CA PRO A 362 22.04 13.64 -2.19
C PRO A 362 23.56 13.56 -2.24
N ILE A 363 24.13 13.66 -3.44
CA ILE A 363 25.57 13.60 -3.63
C ILE A 363 26.19 14.81 -2.91
N GLY A 364 27.27 14.61 -2.15
CA GLY A 364 28.00 15.72 -1.54
C GLY A 364 28.49 16.68 -2.62
N LYS A 365 28.63 17.99 -2.34
CA LYS A 365 28.93 18.97 -3.39
C LYS A 365 30.17 18.60 -4.21
N ALA A 366 31.24 18.14 -3.57
CA ALA A 366 32.45 17.69 -4.25
C ALA A 366 32.17 16.49 -5.19
N ASP A 367 31.58 15.42 -4.66
CA ASP A 367 31.20 14.24 -5.43
C ASP A 367 30.23 14.57 -6.58
N LEU A 368 29.35 15.57 -6.38
CA LEU A 368 28.36 16.01 -7.36
C LEU A 368 29.07 16.69 -8.52
N LEU A 369 30.00 17.60 -8.22
CA LEU A 369 30.82 18.25 -9.23
C LEU A 369 31.68 17.23 -9.97
N SER A 370 32.28 16.26 -9.28
CA SER A 370 33.04 15.17 -9.93
C SER A 370 32.19 14.32 -10.87
N GLU A 371 30.99 13.92 -10.45
CA GLU A 371 30.06 13.18 -11.32
C GLU A 371 29.59 14.03 -12.50
N MET A 372 29.21 15.30 -12.26
CA MET A 372 28.83 16.22 -13.33
C MET A 372 29.98 16.41 -14.33
N ARG A 373 31.24 16.47 -13.87
CA ARG A 373 32.42 16.58 -14.73
C ARG A 373 32.60 15.31 -15.56
N ARG A 374 32.48 14.14 -14.95
CA ARG A 374 32.52 12.85 -15.68
C ARG A 374 31.47 12.79 -16.78
N ARG A 375 30.25 13.30 -16.55
CA ARG A 375 29.21 13.38 -17.60
C ARG A 375 29.59 14.28 -18.76
N LEU A 376 30.27 15.39 -18.48
CA LEU A 376 30.81 16.28 -19.50
C LEU A 376 31.86 15.56 -20.35
N ASP A 377 32.76 14.81 -19.70
CA ASP A 377 33.81 14.01 -20.34
C ASP A 377 33.23 12.82 -21.15
N GLU A 378 32.13 12.21 -20.68
CA GLU A 378 31.33 11.18 -21.39
C GLU A 378 30.58 11.73 -22.62
N GLY A 379 30.67 13.04 -22.89
CA GLY A 379 30.14 13.66 -24.09
C GLY A 379 28.93 14.57 -23.86
N ALA A 380 28.50 14.83 -22.63
CA ALA A 380 27.51 15.88 -22.36
C ALA A 380 28.05 17.27 -22.75
N SER A 381 27.17 18.15 -23.22
CA SER A 381 27.49 19.56 -23.46
C SER A 381 27.17 20.40 -22.24
N LEU A 382 26.08 20.05 -21.54
CA LEU A 382 25.55 20.77 -20.39
C LEU A 382 25.00 19.77 -19.35
N VAL A 383 25.34 19.99 -18.09
CA VAL A 383 24.85 19.21 -16.95
C VAL A 383 24.31 20.17 -15.90
N ILE A 384 23.09 19.92 -15.42
CA ILE A 384 22.43 20.77 -14.43
C ILE A 384 22.09 19.95 -13.21
N ALA A 385 22.49 20.43 -12.04
CA ALA A 385 22.19 19.81 -10.76
C ALA A 385 21.51 20.79 -9.80
N LYS A 386 20.60 20.26 -8.97
CA LYS A 386 19.90 21.05 -7.96
C LYS A 386 19.62 20.18 -6.74
N ASN A 387 19.90 20.72 -5.55
CA ASN A 387 19.71 20.04 -4.26
C ASN A 387 20.45 18.69 -4.16
N GLY A 388 21.70 18.62 -4.65
CA GLY A 388 22.53 17.40 -4.55
C GLY A 388 22.19 16.30 -5.56
N VAL A 389 21.39 16.60 -6.60
CA VAL A 389 20.96 15.63 -7.61
C VAL A 389 21.11 16.22 -9.01
N ILE A 390 21.69 15.47 -9.94
CA ILE A 390 21.71 15.82 -11.37
C ILE A 390 20.28 15.74 -11.91
N LYS A 391 19.76 16.87 -12.38
CA LYS A 391 18.39 17.01 -12.91
C LYS A 391 18.32 16.78 -14.40
N SER A 392 19.33 17.25 -15.12
CA SER A 392 19.32 17.33 -16.57
C SER A 392 20.73 17.10 -17.10
N ILE A 393 20.83 16.28 -18.14
CA ILE A 393 22.06 16.06 -18.91
C ILE A 393 21.66 16.29 -20.36
N ARG A 394 22.28 17.27 -21.01
CA ARG A 394 21.96 17.66 -22.38
C ARG A 394 23.17 17.54 -23.28
N GLN A 395 22.91 17.16 -24.52
CA GLN A 395 23.89 17.10 -25.59
C GLN A 395 23.43 17.99 -26.73
N GLY A 396 24.35 18.76 -27.29
CA GLY A 396 24.07 19.63 -28.41
C GLY A 396 25.26 20.53 -28.75
N ARG A 397 25.03 21.51 -29.62
CA ARG A 397 26.08 22.39 -30.15
C ARG A 397 25.84 23.84 -29.75
N GLY A 398 26.92 24.56 -29.46
CA GLY A 398 26.87 25.97 -29.10
C GLY A 398 25.99 26.21 -27.89
N ILE A 399 25.19 27.27 -27.95
CA ILE A 399 24.37 27.76 -26.82
C ILE A 399 22.98 27.10 -26.73
N SER A 400 22.59 26.28 -27.71
CA SER A 400 21.24 25.69 -27.78
C SER A 400 20.85 24.86 -26.55
N PRO A 401 21.70 23.94 -26.03
CA PRO A 401 21.35 23.15 -24.84
C PRO A 401 21.03 24.02 -23.62
N LEU A 402 21.72 25.16 -23.49
CA LEU A 402 21.54 26.09 -22.39
C LEU A 402 20.26 26.91 -22.54
N LEU A 403 19.93 27.35 -23.76
CA LEU A 403 18.67 28.02 -24.05
C LEU A 403 17.46 27.09 -23.84
N GLU A 404 17.54 25.83 -24.26
CA GLU A 404 16.46 24.87 -24.01
C GLU A 404 16.26 24.61 -22.51
N ALA A 405 17.34 24.56 -21.73
CA ALA A 405 17.27 24.43 -20.27
C ALA A 405 16.71 25.69 -19.60
N PHE A 406 17.03 26.87 -20.15
CA PHE A 406 16.47 28.15 -19.73
C PHE A 406 14.96 28.18 -19.97
N ASP A 407 14.50 27.82 -21.18
CA ASP A 407 13.09 27.79 -21.56
C ASP A 407 12.29 26.78 -20.72
N ALA A 408 12.93 25.68 -20.31
CA ALA A 408 12.34 24.69 -19.40
C ALA A 408 12.31 25.11 -17.92
N GLY A 409 12.89 26.26 -17.56
CA GLY A 409 12.95 26.76 -16.18
C GLY A 409 13.86 25.94 -15.26
N GLU A 410 14.84 25.21 -15.81
CA GLU A 410 15.69 24.28 -15.06
C GLU A 410 16.84 24.98 -14.30
N LEU A 411 17.19 26.20 -14.69
CA LEU A 411 18.41 26.88 -14.26
C LEU A 411 18.31 27.63 -12.91
N ARG A 412 17.10 27.98 -12.47
CA ARG A 412 16.94 28.82 -11.26
C ARG A 412 17.46 28.11 -10.01
N GLY A 413 18.45 28.69 -9.34
CA GLY A 413 19.10 28.16 -8.13
C GLY A 413 19.78 26.81 -8.35
N SER A 414 20.20 26.51 -9.59
CA SER A 414 20.92 25.28 -9.92
C SER A 414 22.43 25.51 -10.01
N ILE A 415 23.18 24.42 -9.89
CA ILE A 415 24.58 24.33 -10.26
C ILE A 415 24.61 23.87 -11.73
N VAL A 416 25.22 24.68 -12.58
CA VAL A 416 25.33 24.45 -14.02
C VAL A 416 26.77 24.09 -14.34
N MET A 417 26.99 23.06 -15.17
CA MET A 417 28.29 22.75 -15.72
C MET A 417 28.22 22.63 -17.24
N ASP A 418 28.98 23.48 -17.94
CA ASP A 418 29.07 23.55 -19.39
C ASP A 418 30.54 23.48 -19.83
N ARG A 419 30.81 23.05 -21.06
CA ARG A 419 32.19 22.98 -21.59
C ARG A 419 32.83 24.34 -21.80
N VAL A 420 32.06 25.35 -22.21
CA VAL A 420 32.58 26.67 -22.53
C VAL A 420 31.60 27.74 -22.12
N ILE A 421 32.01 28.64 -21.22
CA ILE A 421 31.20 29.77 -20.77
C ILE A 421 31.80 31.10 -21.25
N GLY A 422 31.20 31.64 -22.31
CA GLY A 422 31.44 33.01 -22.77
C GLY A 422 30.49 34.02 -22.14
N ARG A 423 30.61 35.31 -22.53
CA ARG A 423 29.69 36.38 -22.08
C ARG A 423 28.21 36.03 -22.33
N ALA A 424 27.91 35.45 -23.49
CA ALA A 424 26.54 35.08 -23.87
C ALA A 424 25.95 33.97 -22.98
N ALA A 425 26.72 32.92 -22.70
CA ALA A 425 26.26 31.83 -21.84
C ALA A 425 26.12 32.30 -20.39
N ALA A 426 27.04 33.15 -19.91
CA ALA A 426 26.95 33.76 -18.60
C ALA A 426 25.70 34.62 -18.43
N ALA A 427 25.31 35.39 -19.46
CA ALA A 427 24.09 36.19 -19.43
C ALA A 427 22.82 35.33 -19.28
N ILE A 428 22.74 34.18 -19.97
CA ILE A 428 21.60 33.25 -19.81
C ILE A 428 21.56 32.71 -18.39
N CYS A 429 22.69 32.23 -17.86
CA CYS A 429 22.77 31.72 -16.49
C CYS A 429 22.41 32.80 -15.45
N ALA A 430 22.87 34.04 -15.67
CA ALA A 430 22.59 35.18 -14.80
C ALA A 430 21.10 35.53 -14.80
N TYR A 431 20.51 35.70 -15.97
CA TYR A 431 19.08 36.02 -16.13
C TYR A 431 18.18 34.91 -15.58
N ALA A 432 18.60 33.64 -15.70
CA ALA A 432 17.87 32.51 -15.14
C ALA A 432 18.01 32.36 -13.61
N GLY A 433 18.97 33.05 -13.00
CA GLY A 433 19.28 32.96 -11.58
C GLY A 433 19.98 31.66 -11.19
N ALA A 434 20.94 31.18 -11.98
CA ALA A 434 21.81 30.06 -11.60
C ALA A 434 22.71 30.43 -10.41
N SER A 435 22.88 29.53 -9.44
CA SER A 435 23.66 29.83 -8.24
C SER A 435 25.16 29.68 -8.45
N GLU A 436 25.58 28.65 -9.17
CA GLU A 436 26.98 28.40 -9.51
C GLU A 436 27.10 27.85 -10.93
N VAL A 437 28.12 28.31 -11.65
CA VAL A 437 28.47 27.83 -12.98
C VAL A 437 29.90 27.31 -12.94
N HIS A 438 30.11 26.07 -13.37
CA HIS A 438 31.40 25.41 -13.41
C HIS A 438 31.76 25.09 -14.88
N THR A 439 33.00 25.32 -15.29
CA THR A 439 33.38 25.08 -16.69
C THR A 439 34.87 24.78 -16.86
N PRO A 440 35.26 23.95 -17.83
CA PRO A 440 36.66 23.85 -18.24
C PRO A 440 37.24 25.16 -18.80
N LEU A 441 36.43 25.96 -19.50
CA LEU A 441 36.92 27.14 -20.23
C LEU A 441 35.95 28.31 -20.11
N ALA A 442 36.42 29.47 -19.65
CA ALA A 442 35.61 30.68 -19.54
C ALA A 442 36.25 31.91 -20.19
N ALA A 443 35.42 32.83 -20.68
CA ALA A 443 35.86 34.19 -21.01
C ALA A 443 36.09 35.02 -19.74
N GLU A 444 37.12 35.86 -19.71
CA GLU A 444 37.42 36.75 -18.56
C GLU A 444 36.23 37.64 -18.16
N GLY A 445 35.46 38.13 -19.14
CA GLY A 445 34.26 38.96 -18.91
C GLY A 445 33.03 38.20 -18.39
N ALA A 446 33.02 36.86 -18.42
CA ALA A 446 31.83 36.06 -18.07
C ALA A 446 31.51 36.10 -16.57
N GLY A 447 32.53 36.17 -15.71
CA GLY A 447 32.35 36.18 -14.25
C GLY A 447 31.63 37.43 -13.75
N GLY A 448 31.92 38.59 -14.34
CA GLY A 448 31.28 39.86 -14.02
C GLY A 448 29.77 39.84 -14.29
N ILE A 449 29.37 39.34 -15.46
CA ILE A 449 27.96 39.22 -15.87
C ILE A 449 27.17 38.33 -14.89
N LEU A 450 27.75 37.18 -14.49
CA LEU A 450 27.09 36.25 -13.58
C LEU A 450 26.93 36.84 -12.17
N SER A 451 27.93 37.61 -11.73
CA SER A 451 27.95 38.24 -10.40
C SER A 451 26.84 39.27 -10.21
N LEU A 452 26.35 39.91 -11.28
CA LEU A 452 25.20 40.83 -11.23
C LEU A 452 23.92 40.19 -10.67
N SER A 453 23.80 38.87 -10.78
CA SER A 453 22.65 38.08 -10.28
C SER A 453 22.93 37.34 -8.97
N GLY A 454 24.12 37.53 -8.39
CA GLY A 454 24.59 36.79 -7.21
C GLY A 454 25.11 35.38 -7.50
N GLY A 455 25.26 35.00 -8.77
CA GLY A 455 25.86 33.73 -9.18
C GLY A 455 27.39 33.78 -9.18
N ARG A 456 28.04 32.60 -9.12
CA ARG A 456 29.51 32.47 -9.13
C ARG A 456 29.99 31.59 -10.28
N LEU A 457 31.08 32.00 -10.94
CA LEU A 457 31.71 31.27 -12.02
C LEU A 457 33.02 30.63 -11.53
N PHE A 458 33.19 29.34 -11.79
CA PHE A 458 34.40 28.58 -11.54
C PHE A 458 34.90 28.01 -12.87
N ALA A 459 36.12 28.36 -13.26
CA ALA A 459 36.71 27.95 -14.53
C ALA A 459 38.08 27.29 -14.32
N ASP A 460 38.37 26.21 -15.04
CA ASP A 460 39.71 25.60 -15.03
C ASP A 460 40.72 26.51 -15.79
N LEU A 461 40.26 27.11 -16.89
CA LEU A 461 41.04 28.04 -17.72
C LEU A 461 40.21 29.28 -18.07
N SER A 462 40.81 30.46 -17.96
CA SER A 462 40.23 31.73 -18.42
C SER A 462 40.97 32.26 -19.64
N VAL A 463 40.23 32.78 -20.62
CA VAL A 463 40.75 33.36 -21.86
C VAL A 463 40.09 34.71 -22.14
N PRO A 464 40.74 35.63 -22.88
CA PRO A 464 40.15 36.95 -23.15
C PRO A 464 38.80 36.88 -23.87
N THR A 465 38.68 36.01 -24.89
CA THR A 465 37.45 35.83 -25.67
C THR A 465 37.25 34.37 -26.11
N ILE A 466 36.00 33.96 -26.34
CA ILE A 466 35.69 32.65 -26.91
C ILE A 466 35.68 32.72 -28.44
N LEU A 467 36.46 31.84 -29.07
CA LEU A 467 36.53 31.71 -30.51
C LEU A 467 35.44 30.78 -31.07
N ASN A 468 35.15 30.92 -32.35
CA ASN A 468 34.30 29.99 -33.08
C ASN A 468 34.98 28.60 -33.21
N ARG A 469 34.21 27.59 -33.64
CA ARG A 469 34.68 26.20 -33.71
C ARG A 469 35.85 26.00 -34.67
N THR A 470 35.91 26.78 -35.76
CA THR A 470 36.99 26.74 -36.76
C THR A 470 38.21 27.55 -36.33
N LYS A 471 38.18 28.21 -35.15
CA LYS A 471 39.22 29.12 -34.65
C LYS A 471 39.59 30.22 -35.64
N SER A 472 38.67 30.57 -36.55
CA SER A 472 38.88 31.57 -37.59
C SER A 472 38.48 32.98 -37.16
N GLY A 473 37.86 33.12 -35.99
CA GLY A 473 37.41 34.40 -35.44
C GLY A 473 36.58 34.22 -34.17
N LEU A 474 36.01 35.32 -33.70
CA LEU A 474 35.13 35.37 -32.52
C LEU A 474 33.92 34.45 -32.67
N CYS A 475 33.48 33.86 -31.56
CA CYS A 475 32.22 33.13 -31.52
C CYS A 475 31.06 34.10 -31.86
N PRO A 476 30.13 33.75 -32.76
CA PRO A 476 29.02 34.64 -33.14
C PRO A 476 28.13 35.07 -31.98
N MET A 477 28.04 34.24 -30.93
CA MET A 477 27.28 34.57 -29.72
C MET A 477 28.04 35.55 -28.84
N GLU A 478 29.38 35.44 -28.77
CA GLU A 478 30.24 36.35 -28.02
C GLU A 478 30.23 37.75 -28.65
N ASP A 479 30.38 37.81 -29.98
CA ASP A 479 30.42 39.07 -30.73
C ASP A 479 29.08 39.81 -30.66
N ALA A 480 27.96 39.09 -30.66
CA ALA A 480 26.62 39.67 -30.57
C ALA A 480 26.35 40.42 -29.26
N VAL A 481 27.10 40.13 -28.19
CA VAL A 481 26.87 40.69 -26.85
C VAL A 481 28.12 41.34 -26.24
N LYS A 482 29.15 41.61 -27.05
CA LYS A 482 30.46 42.09 -26.58
C LYS A 482 30.38 43.45 -25.85
N ASP A 483 29.50 44.33 -26.34
CA ASP A 483 29.31 45.70 -25.84
C ASP A 483 28.05 45.81 -24.96
N MET A 484 27.56 44.69 -24.42
CA MET A 484 26.34 44.62 -23.61
C MET A 484 26.64 44.09 -22.21
N ASP A 485 26.05 44.72 -21.20
CA ASP A 485 26.25 44.33 -19.78
C ASP A 485 24.96 43.93 -19.06
N GLU A 486 23.79 44.16 -19.66
CA GLU A 486 22.49 43.79 -19.07
C GLU A 486 22.07 42.37 -19.51
N PRO A 487 21.98 41.39 -18.58
CA PRO A 487 21.73 39.99 -18.94
C PRO A 487 20.42 39.76 -19.72
N GLU A 488 19.35 40.48 -19.38
CA GLU A 488 18.06 40.35 -20.06
C GLU A 488 18.15 40.78 -21.54
N ALA A 489 18.74 41.94 -21.79
CA ALA A 489 18.96 42.46 -23.14
C ALA A 489 19.87 41.53 -23.97
N MET A 490 20.92 40.98 -23.34
CA MET A 490 21.83 40.03 -23.98
C MET A 490 21.09 38.75 -24.42
N VAL A 491 20.23 38.18 -23.57
CA VAL A 491 19.45 36.97 -23.91
C VAL A 491 18.53 37.23 -25.11
N PHE A 492 17.94 38.43 -25.20
CA PHE A 492 17.12 38.82 -26.35
C PHE A 492 17.95 38.88 -27.64
N GLU A 493 19.12 39.52 -27.63
CA GLU A 493 19.98 39.62 -28.82
C GLU A 493 20.56 38.25 -29.23
N ILE A 494 20.92 37.39 -28.28
CA ILE A 494 21.34 35.99 -28.53
C ILE A 494 20.26 35.24 -29.32
N ARG A 495 18.99 35.31 -28.90
CA ARG A 495 17.88 34.65 -29.60
C ARG A 495 17.70 35.19 -31.03
N LYS A 496 17.83 36.51 -31.21
CA LYS A 496 17.73 37.15 -32.53
C LYS A 496 18.89 36.73 -33.45
N THR A 497 20.09 36.62 -32.92
CA THR A 497 21.28 36.17 -33.66
C THR A 497 21.20 34.70 -34.03
N LEU A 498 20.75 33.84 -33.10
CA LEU A 498 20.55 32.41 -33.38
C LEU A 498 19.53 32.18 -34.51
N LYS A 499 18.43 32.94 -34.54
CA LYS A 499 17.45 32.90 -35.64
C LYS A 499 18.03 33.33 -36.99
N ARG A 500 18.97 34.29 -37.00
CA ARG A 500 19.66 34.73 -38.23
C ARG A 500 20.62 33.66 -38.75
N ILE A 501 21.34 32.99 -37.85
CA ILE A 501 22.28 31.92 -38.20
C ILE A 501 21.54 30.68 -38.72
N ASN A 502 20.45 30.26 -38.07
CA ASN A 502 19.70 29.07 -38.49
C ASN A 502 18.87 29.25 -39.79
N LYS A 503 18.73 30.49 -40.28
CA LYS A 503 18.07 30.79 -41.56
C LYS A 503 19.04 30.76 -42.75
N LYS A 504 20.35 30.79 -42.49
CA LYS A 504 21.40 30.54 -43.47
C LYS A 504 21.75 29.06 -43.44
#